data_AF-A0A7G5ZEX1-F1
#
_entry.id   AF-A0A7G5ZEX1-F1
#
_cell.length_a   1.000
_cell.length_b   1.000
_cell.length_c   1.000
_cell.angle_alpha   90.00
_cell.angle_beta   90.00
_cell.angle_gamma   90.00
#
_symmetry.space_group_name_H-M   'P 1'
#
loop_
_entity.id
_entity.type
_entity.pdbx_description
1 polymer ?
#
loop_
_entity_poly.entity_id
_entity_poly.type
_entity_poly.pdbx_seq_one_letter_code
_entity_poly.pdbx_strand_id
1 'polypeptide(L)'
;MRVPLLRGSGVDAHEVTLAAWREALAMDNSERKAGDKKPAAAANAGVLTRGQVLLQVRALPWAELASTLAELEDWAASAKRLHDVLERQLAKDAPPLHRLRGLLDEARRVVQGWMSERPERPAPVPPPQAPIAEAAKDMPVPLAPVAPPGQAATIASRSEAYARLRELADYLAQLEPHSPVPALLRRAVDWGAMPFDQLLRELTHNNNEMHKVLLRDPIE
;
A
#
# COMPACT_ATOMS: atom_id res chain seq x y z
N MET A 1 18.77 15.64 11.11
CA MET A 1 18.62 14.61 10.07
C MET A 1 17.25 13.98 10.25
N ARG A 2 16.39 13.98 9.23
CA ARG A 2 15.08 13.32 9.26
C ARG A 2 15.23 11.96 8.57
N VAL A 3 14.73 10.89 9.19
CA VAL A 3 14.75 9.54 8.61
C VAL A 3 13.32 9.19 8.21
N PRO A 4 13.03 9.05 6.90
CA PRO A 4 11.71 8.64 6.44
C PRO A 4 11.44 7.19 6.80
N LEU A 5 10.23 6.93 7.28
CA LEU A 5 9.65 5.58 7.28
C LEU A 5 9.00 5.25 5.92
N LEU A 6 8.67 6.27 5.15
CA LEU A 6 8.05 6.14 3.84
C LEU A 6 8.55 7.31 2.99
N ARG A 7 9.14 6.98 1.85
CA ARG A 7 9.53 7.98 0.84
C ARG A 7 8.34 8.16 -0.08
N GLY A 8 7.77 9.36 -0.14
CA GLY A 8 6.66 9.63 -1.04
C GLY A 8 7.09 9.39 -2.50
N SER A 9 6.29 8.65 -3.27
CA SER A 9 6.45 8.53 -4.72
C SER A 9 5.24 9.15 -5.44
N GLY A 10 5.48 10.19 -6.25
CA GLY A 10 4.45 10.93 -6.98
C GLY A 10 4.33 12.41 -6.58
N VAL A 11 3.47 13.14 -7.29
CA VAL A 11 3.34 14.61 -7.17
C VAL A 11 2.72 15.04 -5.84
N ASP A 12 1.87 14.20 -5.25
CA ASP A 12 1.16 14.46 -3.98
C ASP A 12 1.65 13.56 -2.82
N ALA A 13 2.68 12.76 -3.04
CA ALA A 13 3.17 11.81 -2.04
C ALA A 13 4.16 12.51 -1.10
N HIS A 14 3.88 12.40 0.19
CA HIS A 14 4.66 13.08 1.21
C HIS A 14 5.66 12.10 1.83
N GLU A 15 6.82 12.63 2.22
CA GLU A 15 7.75 11.89 3.06
C GLU A 15 7.13 11.73 4.47
N VAL A 16 6.90 10.49 4.91
CA VAL A 16 6.35 10.21 6.24
C VAL A 16 7.48 9.81 7.17
N THR A 17 7.69 10.61 8.21
CA THR A 17 8.61 10.31 9.30
C THR A 17 7.85 9.79 10.52
N LEU A 18 8.56 9.17 11.47
CA LEU A 18 7.96 8.76 12.74
C LEU A 18 7.33 9.96 13.48
N ALA A 19 7.96 11.13 13.42
CA ALA A 19 7.44 12.36 14.02
C ALA A 19 6.12 12.80 13.36
N ALA A 20 6.08 12.82 12.03
CA ALA A 20 4.87 13.15 11.27
C ALA A 20 3.71 12.18 11.58
N TRP A 21 4.02 10.88 11.71
CA TRP A 21 3.01 9.89 12.10
C TRP A 21 2.46 10.11 13.52
N ARG A 22 3.34 10.44 14.49
CA ARG A 22 2.90 10.76 15.86
C ARG A 22 1.99 11.99 15.91
N GLU A 23 2.34 13.02 15.16
CA GLU A 23 1.54 14.24 15.03
C GLU A 23 0.17 13.93 14.42
N ALA A 24 0.13 13.15 13.34
CA ALA A 24 -1.10 12.68 12.71
C ALA A 24 -2.01 11.91 13.69
N LEU A 25 -1.44 11.02 14.52
CA LEU A 25 -2.19 10.29 15.56
C LEU A 25 -2.68 11.19 16.69
N ALA A 26 -1.87 12.17 17.11
CA ALA A 26 -2.25 13.12 18.15
C ALA A 26 -3.44 13.98 17.69
N MET A 27 -3.44 14.39 16.42
CA MET A 27 -4.54 15.11 15.80
C MET A 27 -5.82 14.28 15.74
N ASP A 28 -5.74 13.06 15.19
CA ASP A 28 -6.88 12.12 15.11
C ASP A 28 -7.49 11.85 16.50
N ASN A 29 -6.65 11.69 17.52
CA ASN A 29 -7.11 11.56 18.90
C ASN A 29 -7.75 12.84 19.47
N SER A 30 -7.23 14.02 19.09
CA SER A 30 -7.80 15.30 19.52
C SER A 30 -9.17 15.57 18.88
N GLU A 31 -9.34 15.21 17.60
CA GLU A 31 -10.59 15.34 16.86
C GLU A 31 -11.67 14.40 17.42
N ARG A 32 -11.31 13.14 17.70
CA ARG A 32 -12.22 12.19 18.37
C ARG A 32 -12.68 12.67 19.75
N LYS A 33 -11.80 13.36 20.50
CA LYS A 33 -12.14 13.94 21.81
C LYS A 33 -12.97 15.22 21.71
N ALA A 34 -12.83 15.98 20.63
CA ALA A 34 -13.54 17.25 20.43
C ALA A 34 -15.02 17.05 20.03
N GLY A 35 -15.36 15.93 19.39
CA GLY A 35 -16.74 15.65 18.96
C GLY A 35 -17.28 16.68 17.95
N ASP A 36 -18.57 17.00 18.02
CA ASP A 36 -19.26 17.96 17.12
C ASP A 36 -18.88 19.44 17.31
N LYS A 37 -17.94 19.75 18.21
CA LYS A 37 -17.47 21.13 18.38
C LYS A 37 -16.55 21.51 17.22
N LYS A 38 -17.05 22.40 16.36
CA LYS A 38 -16.43 23.11 15.21
C LYS A 38 -15.06 22.54 14.76
N PRO A 39 -14.96 21.94 13.57
CA PRO A 39 -13.76 21.25 13.14
C PRO A 39 -12.55 22.20 13.10
N ALA A 40 -11.42 21.76 13.66
CA ALA A 40 -10.13 22.44 13.59
C ALA A 40 -9.50 22.43 12.17
N ALA A 41 -10.28 22.05 11.15
CA ALA A 41 -9.85 21.84 9.77
C ALA A 41 -9.14 23.05 9.13
N ALA A 42 -9.45 24.27 9.56
CA ALA A 42 -8.81 25.48 9.03
C ALA A 42 -7.39 25.74 9.60
N ALA A 43 -7.05 25.18 10.77
CA ALA A 43 -5.74 25.37 11.39
C ALA A 43 -4.67 24.38 10.90
N ASN A 44 -5.09 23.34 10.17
CA ASN A 44 -4.26 22.18 9.84
C ASN A 44 -3.85 22.13 8.35
N ALA A 45 -4.01 23.24 7.63
CA ALA A 45 -3.62 23.34 6.22
C ALA A 45 -2.09 23.16 6.07
N GLY A 46 -1.68 21.93 5.73
CA GLY A 46 -0.27 21.56 5.53
C GLY A 46 0.24 20.44 6.44
N VAL A 47 -0.56 19.92 7.39
CA VAL A 47 -0.17 18.79 8.24
C VAL A 47 -0.72 17.49 7.67
N LEU A 48 0.12 16.45 7.58
CA LEU A 48 -0.27 15.09 7.20
C LEU A 48 -1.24 14.51 8.23
N THR A 49 -2.46 14.19 7.81
CA THR A 49 -3.46 13.52 8.64
C THR A 49 -3.26 12.00 8.65
N ARG A 50 -3.82 11.29 9.66
CA ARG A 50 -3.78 9.82 9.73
C ARG A 50 -4.35 9.19 8.45
N GLY A 51 -5.47 9.72 7.96
CA GLY A 51 -6.12 9.24 6.73
C GLY A 51 -5.24 9.40 5.50
N GLN A 52 -4.58 10.54 5.33
CA GLN A 52 -3.65 10.78 4.21
C GLN A 52 -2.44 9.83 4.24
N VAL A 53 -1.85 9.61 5.43
CA VAL A 53 -0.75 8.65 5.57
C VAL A 53 -1.21 7.24 5.20
N LEU A 54 -2.37 6.79 5.70
CA LEU A 54 -2.87 5.45 5.38
C LEU A 54 -3.26 5.28 3.90
N LEU A 55 -3.77 6.34 3.25
CA LEU A 55 -4.01 6.34 1.80
C LEU A 55 -2.69 6.18 1.02
N GLN A 56 -1.64 6.92 1.38
CA GLN A 56 -0.33 6.78 0.76
C GLN A 56 0.26 5.38 0.99
N VAL A 57 0.23 4.91 2.24
CA VAL A 57 0.61 3.55 2.60
C VAL A 57 -0.12 2.56 1.69
N ARG A 58 -1.45 2.65 1.54
CA ARG A 58 -2.24 1.75 0.67
C ARG A 58 -1.80 1.75 -0.80
N ALA A 59 -1.28 2.86 -1.32
CA ALA A 59 -0.79 2.96 -2.69
C ALA A 59 0.62 2.39 -2.91
N LEU A 60 1.42 2.18 -1.84
CA LEU A 60 2.80 1.69 -1.96
C LEU A 60 2.87 0.18 -2.23
N PRO A 61 3.80 -0.30 -3.07
CA PRO A 61 4.06 -1.72 -3.23
C PRO A 61 4.40 -2.40 -1.90
N TRP A 62 3.88 -3.62 -1.68
CA TRP A 62 4.17 -4.38 -0.45
C TRP A 62 5.68 -4.62 -0.24
N ALA A 63 6.42 -4.85 -1.33
CA ALA A 63 7.86 -5.05 -1.32
C ALA A 63 8.63 -3.87 -0.72
N GLU A 64 8.17 -2.62 -0.94
CA GLU A 64 8.83 -1.43 -0.39
C GLU A 64 8.62 -1.32 1.13
N LEU A 65 7.41 -1.60 1.62
CA LEU A 65 7.16 -1.67 3.06
C LEU A 65 7.93 -2.82 3.72
N ALA A 66 7.99 -3.98 3.06
CA ALA A 66 8.73 -5.13 3.55
C ALA A 66 10.25 -4.84 3.61
N SER A 67 10.82 -4.18 2.60
CA SER A 67 12.22 -3.74 2.60
C SER A 67 12.49 -2.76 3.75
N THR A 68 11.63 -1.77 3.92
CA THR A 68 11.74 -0.79 5.01
C THR A 68 11.70 -1.48 6.38
N LEU A 69 10.80 -2.45 6.55
CA LEU A 69 10.69 -3.22 7.77
C LEU A 69 11.97 -4.04 8.05
N ALA A 70 12.50 -4.72 7.03
CA ALA A 70 13.75 -5.48 7.15
C ALA A 70 14.94 -4.59 7.54
N GLU A 71 15.07 -3.41 6.93
CA GLU A 71 16.11 -2.43 7.29
C GLU A 71 16.01 -1.98 8.75
N LEU A 72 14.79 -1.72 9.25
CA LEU A 72 14.56 -1.36 10.64
C LEU A 72 14.91 -2.50 11.60
N GLU A 73 14.64 -3.75 11.23
CA GLU A 73 15.01 -4.93 12.01
C GLU A 73 16.53 -5.12 12.07
N ASP A 74 17.23 -4.93 10.96
CA ASP A 74 18.69 -4.98 10.89
C ASP A 74 19.35 -3.87 11.74
N TRP A 75 18.79 -2.66 11.72
CA TRP A 75 19.25 -1.56 12.55
C TRP A 75 19.00 -1.83 14.03
N ALA A 76 17.84 -2.35 14.39
CA ALA A 76 17.53 -2.74 15.77
C ALA A 76 18.48 -3.84 16.28
N ALA A 77 18.76 -4.84 15.46
CA ALA A 77 19.71 -5.90 15.77
C ALA A 77 21.14 -5.33 15.95
N SER A 78 21.55 -4.40 15.09
CA SER A 78 22.86 -3.75 15.17
C SER A 78 22.99 -2.87 16.41
N ALA A 79 21.97 -2.09 16.75
CA ALA A 79 21.93 -1.28 17.96
C ALA A 79 21.99 -2.14 19.23
N LYS A 80 21.32 -3.30 19.23
CA LYS A 80 21.41 -4.28 20.32
C LYS A 80 22.82 -4.84 20.44
N ARG A 81 23.43 -5.31 19.35
CA ARG A 81 24.81 -5.82 19.36
C ARG A 81 25.80 -4.79 19.89
N LEU A 82 25.68 -3.53 19.46
CA LEU A 82 26.52 -2.44 19.96
C LEU A 82 26.34 -2.25 21.48
N HIS A 83 25.09 -2.21 21.95
CA HIS A 83 24.80 -2.10 23.37
C HIS A 83 25.42 -3.26 24.17
N ASP A 84 25.24 -4.49 23.72
CA ASP A 84 25.79 -5.69 24.38
C ASP A 84 27.33 -5.68 24.40
N VAL A 85 27.99 -5.08 23.42
CA VAL A 85 29.45 -4.88 23.42
C VAL A 85 29.86 -3.80 24.41
N LEU A 86 29.16 -2.67 24.44
CA LEU A 86 29.45 -1.57 25.36
C LEU A 86 29.25 -1.97 26.82
N GLU A 87 28.16 -2.68 27.14
CA GLU A 87 27.90 -3.22 28.48
C GLU A 87 29.00 -4.18 28.94
N ARG A 88 29.50 -5.03 28.04
CA ARG A 88 30.59 -5.96 28.35
C ARG A 88 31.94 -5.27 28.56
N GLN A 89 32.24 -4.22 27.81
CA GLN A 89 33.56 -3.57 27.82
C GLN A 89 33.67 -2.42 28.83
N LEU A 90 32.57 -1.70 29.06
CA LEU A 90 32.54 -0.47 29.86
C LEU A 90 31.74 -0.63 31.16
N ALA A 91 30.99 -1.72 31.32
CA ALA A 91 30.16 -2.00 32.49
C ALA A 91 29.34 -0.76 32.91
N LYS A 92 29.66 -0.13 34.05
CA LYS A 92 28.94 1.01 34.60
C LYS A 92 29.13 2.31 33.82
N ASP A 93 30.17 2.40 32.99
CA ASP A 93 30.48 3.57 32.17
C ASP A 93 29.87 3.48 30.76
N ALA A 94 29.10 2.43 30.47
CA ALA A 94 28.47 2.24 29.17
C ALA A 94 27.41 3.34 28.90
N PRO A 95 27.47 4.03 27.74
CA PRO A 95 26.46 5.03 27.41
C PRO A 95 25.10 4.36 27.15
N PRO A 96 24.00 4.90 27.69
CA PRO A 96 22.69 4.28 27.56
C PRO A 96 22.14 4.40 26.13
N LEU A 97 21.91 3.26 25.47
CA LEU A 97 21.33 3.19 24.11
C LEU A 97 19.81 2.90 24.09
N HIS A 98 19.15 2.85 25.26
CA HIS A 98 17.73 2.49 25.37
C HIS A 98 16.81 3.40 24.55
N ARG A 99 17.10 4.71 24.45
CA ARG A 99 16.28 5.66 23.68
C ARG A 99 16.32 5.35 22.19
N LEU A 100 17.51 5.10 21.64
CA LEU A 100 17.68 4.74 20.22
C LEU A 100 16.94 3.43 19.92
N ARG A 101 17.12 2.42 20.78
CA ARG A 101 16.43 1.14 20.65
C ARG A 101 14.91 1.30 20.70
N GLY A 102 14.40 2.09 21.62
CA GLY A 102 12.97 2.41 21.72
C GLY A 102 12.42 3.09 20.46
N LEU A 103 13.17 4.03 19.87
CA LEU A 103 12.79 4.69 18.62
C LEU A 103 12.75 3.71 17.43
N LEU A 104 13.73 2.80 17.33
CA LEU A 104 13.77 1.77 16.29
C LEU A 104 12.62 0.76 16.45
N ASP A 105 12.34 0.33 17.68
CA ASP A 105 11.22 -0.56 17.99
C ASP A 105 9.86 0.09 17.68
N GLU A 106 9.71 1.38 17.97
CA GLU A 106 8.50 2.11 17.63
C GLU A 106 8.32 2.26 16.13
N ALA A 107 9.37 2.67 15.40
CA ALA A 107 9.37 2.74 13.95
C ALA A 107 8.96 1.40 13.32
N ARG A 108 9.54 0.30 13.81
CA ARG A 108 9.19 -1.06 13.37
C ARG A 108 7.70 -1.38 13.59
N ARG A 109 7.18 -1.10 14.79
CA ARG A 109 5.76 -1.34 15.12
C ARG A 109 4.81 -0.53 14.25
N VAL A 110 5.18 0.71 13.94
CA VAL A 110 4.39 1.58 13.04
C VAL A 110 4.29 0.96 11.65
N VAL A 111 5.43 0.56 11.06
CA VAL A 111 5.44 -0.07 9.72
C VAL A 111 4.70 -1.41 9.73
N GLN A 112 4.87 -2.24 10.77
CA GLN A 112 4.11 -3.49 10.93
C GLN A 112 2.59 -3.25 11.05
N GLY A 113 2.20 -2.20 11.77
CA GLY A 113 0.79 -1.78 11.89
C GLY A 113 0.21 -1.39 10.54
N TRP A 114 0.92 -0.58 9.77
CA TRP A 114 0.54 -0.21 8.39
C TRP A 114 0.38 -1.43 7.47
N MET A 115 1.28 -2.43 7.58
CA MET A 115 1.18 -3.67 6.81
C MET A 115 0.00 -4.54 7.24
N SER A 116 -0.37 -4.52 8.54
CA SER A 116 -1.49 -5.30 9.08
C SER A 116 -2.86 -4.70 8.76
N GLU A 117 -2.95 -3.36 8.61
CA GLU A 117 -4.18 -2.65 8.22
C GLU A 117 -4.51 -2.81 6.72
N ARG A 118 -3.69 -3.53 5.94
CA ARG A 118 -3.89 -3.77 4.50
C ARG A 118 -4.64 -5.10 4.27
N PRO A 119 -5.78 -5.10 3.53
CA PRO A 119 -6.54 -6.32 3.25
C PRO A 119 -5.82 -7.26 2.26
N GLU A 120 -4.92 -6.75 1.43
CA GLU A 120 -4.12 -7.54 0.48
C GLU A 120 -2.74 -7.83 1.06
N ARG A 121 -2.64 -8.89 1.87
CA ARG A 121 -1.34 -9.58 2.05
C ARG A 121 -1.09 -10.34 0.75
N PRO A 122 -0.01 -10.09 -0.01
CA PRO A 122 0.34 -10.96 -1.12
C PRO A 122 0.45 -12.37 -0.55
N ALA A 123 -0.31 -13.32 -1.12
CA ALA A 123 -0.17 -14.72 -0.73
C ALA A 123 1.32 -15.07 -0.81
N PRO A 124 1.90 -15.76 0.19
CA PRO A 124 3.29 -16.17 0.11
C PRO A 124 3.43 -16.96 -1.19
N VAL A 125 4.17 -16.39 -2.15
CA VAL A 125 4.51 -17.09 -3.39
C VAL A 125 5.28 -18.31 -2.92
N PRO A 126 4.76 -19.54 -3.08
CA PRO A 126 5.52 -20.71 -2.70
C PRO A 126 6.84 -20.65 -3.48
N PRO A 127 7.99 -20.97 -2.85
CA PRO A 127 9.25 -21.03 -3.57
C PRO A 127 9.05 -21.91 -4.81
N PRO A 128 9.61 -21.55 -5.97
CA PRO A 128 9.48 -22.36 -7.17
C PRO A 128 9.97 -23.77 -6.82
N GLN A 129 9.03 -24.72 -6.80
CA GLN A 129 9.36 -26.13 -6.66
C GLN A 129 10.24 -26.45 -7.87
N ALA A 130 11.51 -26.70 -7.61
CA ALA A 130 12.42 -27.22 -8.62
C ALA A 130 11.76 -28.47 -9.21
N PRO A 131 11.63 -28.59 -10.55
CA PRO A 131 11.06 -29.77 -11.15
C PRO A 131 11.93 -30.96 -10.75
N ILE A 132 11.31 -31.89 -10.04
CA ILE A 132 11.85 -33.21 -9.78
C ILE A 132 11.93 -33.87 -11.16
N ALA A 133 13.15 -34.06 -11.65
CA ALA A 133 13.40 -34.74 -12.91
C ALA A 133 13.06 -36.22 -12.74
N GLU A 134 11.89 -36.63 -13.21
CA GLU A 134 11.54 -38.04 -13.34
C GLU A 134 11.70 -38.47 -14.81
N ALA A 135 12.46 -39.54 -14.97
CA ALA A 135 13.03 -39.99 -16.23
C ALA A 135 11.97 -40.51 -17.21
N ALA A 136 12.09 -40.02 -18.45
CA ALA A 136 11.82 -40.64 -19.74
C ALA A 136 10.84 -41.83 -19.84
N LYS A 137 9.84 -41.67 -20.70
CA LYS A 137 9.60 -42.61 -21.81
C LYS A 137 8.87 -41.94 -22.98
N ASP A 138 9.40 -42.23 -24.16
CA ASP A 138 9.03 -41.76 -25.50
C ASP A 138 7.55 -41.90 -25.87
N MET A 139 6.99 -40.85 -26.48
CA MET A 139 6.21 -40.96 -27.71
C MET A 139 6.15 -39.60 -28.45
N PRO A 140 6.35 -39.55 -29.79
CA PRO A 140 6.43 -38.29 -30.54
C PRO A 140 5.06 -37.86 -31.09
N VAL A 141 4.65 -36.62 -30.81
CA VAL A 141 3.47 -35.95 -31.40
C VAL A 141 3.85 -34.47 -31.66
N PRO A 142 3.40 -33.84 -32.76
CA PRO A 142 4.18 -32.85 -33.52
C PRO A 142 4.43 -31.52 -32.81
N LEU A 143 5.55 -30.89 -33.17
CA LEU A 143 5.93 -29.53 -32.84
C LEU A 143 4.81 -28.52 -33.18
N ALA A 144 4.08 -28.09 -32.16
CA ALA A 144 3.53 -26.74 -32.16
C ALA A 144 4.70 -25.76 -31.88
N PRO A 145 4.81 -24.65 -32.60
CA PRO A 145 5.88 -23.69 -32.34
C PRO A 145 5.68 -23.11 -30.94
N VAL A 146 6.63 -23.41 -30.06
CA VAL A 146 6.81 -22.70 -28.80
C VAL A 146 7.13 -21.25 -29.17
N ALA A 147 6.14 -20.38 -29.00
CA ALA A 147 6.40 -18.95 -29.00
C ALA A 147 7.47 -18.68 -27.92
N PRO A 148 8.48 -17.85 -28.19
CA PRO A 148 9.41 -17.41 -27.15
C PRO A 148 8.61 -16.79 -26.00
N PRO A 149 9.15 -16.67 -24.77
CA PRO A 149 8.53 -15.91 -23.70
C PRO A 149 8.48 -14.44 -24.14
N GLY A 150 7.44 -14.14 -24.91
CA GLY A 150 7.19 -12.87 -25.54
C GLY A 150 6.63 -11.95 -24.48
N GLN A 151 7.44 -10.96 -24.14
CA GLN A 151 7.01 -9.60 -23.81
C GLN A 151 5.62 -9.54 -23.18
N ALA A 152 5.58 -9.37 -21.86
CA ALA A 152 4.39 -8.83 -21.19
C ALA A 152 3.81 -7.75 -22.10
N ALA A 153 2.59 -7.98 -22.61
CA ALA A 153 1.96 -7.15 -23.63
C ALA A 153 2.00 -5.70 -23.13
N THR A 154 2.96 -4.95 -23.65
CA THR A 154 3.18 -3.58 -23.22
C THR A 154 2.06 -2.81 -23.86
N ILE A 155 1.15 -2.28 -23.04
CA ILE A 155 0.02 -1.50 -23.50
C ILE A 155 0.58 -0.31 -24.28
N ALA A 156 0.40 -0.32 -25.61
CA ALA A 156 1.08 0.58 -26.53
C ALA A 156 0.32 1.90 -26.71
N SER A 157 -0.94 1.96 -26.28
CA SER A 157 -1.77 3.15 -26.42
C SER A 157 -2.81 3.29 -25.31
N ARG A 158 -3.24 4.54 -25.08
CA ARG A 158 -4.36 4.85 -24.18
C ARG A 158 -5.62 4.06 -24.57
N SER A 159 -5.94 4.03 -25.87
CA SER A 159 -7.09 3.27 -26.39
C SER A 159 -7.02 1.79 -26.07
N GLU A 160 -5.83 1.18 -26.18
CA GLU A 160 -5.60 -0.22 -25.83
C GLU A 160 -5.77 -0.44 -24.33
N ALA A 161 -5.26 0.46 -23.48
CA ALA A 161 -5.47 0.40 -22.03
C ALA A 161 -6.97 0.36 -21.67
N TYR A 162 -7.76 1.25 -22.26
CA TYR A 162 -9.20 1.31 -22.01
C TYR A 162 -9.96 0.12 -22.60
N ALA A 163 -9.48 -0.47 -23.72
CA ALA A 163 -10.05 -1.71 -24.24
C ALA A 163 -9.84 -2.88 -23.27
N ARG A 164 -8.63 -3.02 -22.72
CA ARG A 164 -8.32 -4.03 -21.71
C ARG A 164 -9.12 -3.84 -20.42
N LEU A 165 -9.30 -2.60 -19.98
CA LEU A 165 -10.14 -2.31 -18.82
C LEU A 165 -11.60 -2.72 -19.02
N ARG A 166 -12.16 -2.57 -20.24
CA ARG A 166 -13.50 -3.10 -20.55
C ARG A 166 -13.54 -4.61 -20.52
N GLU A 167 -12.57 -5.27 -21.16
CA GLU A 167 -12.48 -6.75 -21.15
C GLU A 167 -12.43 -7.30 -19.72
N LEU A 168 -11.62 -6.69 -18.85
CA LEU A 168 -11.53 -7.07 -17.44
C LEU A 168 -12.83 -6.81 -16.68
N ALA A 169 -13.51 -5.69 -16.92
CA ALA A 169 -14.78 -5.41 -16.29
C ALA A 169 -15.87 -6.41 -16.68
N ASP A 170 -15.92 -6.80 -17.96
CA ASP A 170 -16.88 -7.78 -18.46
C ASP A 170 -16.58 -9.20 -17.94
N TYR A 171 -15.29 -9.55 -17.85
CA TYR A 171 -14.86 -10.81 -17.26
C TYR A 171 -15.21 -10.90 -15.77
N LEU A 172 -14.90 -9.87 -15.00
CA LEU A 172 -15.21 -9.83 -13.56
C LEU A 172 -16.72 -9.76 -13.30
N ALA A 173 -17.51 -9.15 -14.19
CA ALA A 173 -18.97 -9.17 -14.08
C ALA A 173 -19.57 -10.58 -14.22
N GLN A 174 -18.91 -11.47 -14.97
CA GLN A 174 -19.32 -12.87 -15.12
C GLN A 174 -18.90 -13.71 -13.91
N LEU A 175 -17.71 -13.46 -13.35
CA LEU A 175 -17.19 -14.18 -12.20
C LEU A 175 -17.84 -13.75 -10.87
N GLU A 176 -18.00 -12.45 -10.68
CA GLU A 176 -18.45 -11.86 -9.42
C GLU A 176 -19.56 -10.82 -9.68
N PRO A 177 -20.79 -11.25 -10.02
CA PRO A 177 -21.89 -10.35 -10.39
C PRO A 177 -22.34 -9.40 -9.28
N HIS A 178 -22.02 -9.73 -8.02
CA HIS A 178 -22.33 -8.89 -6.84
C HIS A 178 -21.15 -8.04 -6.37
N SER A 179 -20.00 -8.16 -7.03
CA SER A 179 -18.84 -7.32 -6.71
C SER A 179 -19.09 -5.90 -7.21
N PRO A 180 -18.71 -4.85 -6.45
CA PRO A 180 -18.72 -3.49 -6.94
C PRO A 180 -17.59 -3.22 -7.95
N VAL A 181 -16.59 -4.10 -8.04
CA VAL A 181 -15.38 -3.90 -8.87
C VAL A 181 -15.70 -3.79 -10.37
N PRO A 182 -16.52 -4.67 -10.99
CA PRO A 182 -16.90 -4.52 -12.39
C PRO A 182 -17.58 -3.17 -12.70
N ALA A 183 -18.46 -2.72 -11.81
CA ALA A 183 -19.17 -1.45 -11.97
C ALA A 183 -18.21 -0.25 -11.88
N LEU A 184 -17.23 -0.30 -10.98
CA LEU A 184 -16.20 0.74 -10.83
C LEU A 184 -15.25 0.80 -12.03
N LEU A 185 -14.86 -0.35 -12.59
CA LEU A 185 -14.01 -0.39 -13.77
C LEU A 185 -14.72 0.20 -15.00
N ARG A 186 -16.02 -0.12 -15.20
CA ARG A 186 -16.83 0.50 -16.25
C ARG A 186 -16.91 2.03 -16.08
N ARG A 187 -17.16 2.49 -14.85
CA ARG A 187 -17.18 3.92 -14.50
C ARG A 187 -15.85 4.62 -14.82
N ALA A 188 -14.73 3.98 -14.49
CA ALA A 188 -13.40 4.51 -14.78
C ALA A 188 -13.10 4.61 -16.28
N VAL A 189 -13.61 3.67 -17.07
CA VAL A 189 -13.53 3.72 -18.55
C VAL A 189 -14.35 4.89 -19.09
N ASP A 190 -15.58 5.09 -18.59
CA ASP A 190 -16.47 6.17 -19.02
C ASP A 190 -15.88 7.55 -18.69
N TRP A 191 -15.34 7.71 -17.48
CA TRP A 191 -14.62 8.93 -17.08
C TRP A 191 -13.38 9.19 -17.93
N GLY A 192 -12.67 8.13 -18.30
CA GLY A 192 -11.51 8.22 -19.19
C GLY A 192 -11.83 8.69 -20.61
N ALA A 193 -13.08 8.53 -21.05
CA ALA A 193 -13.57 8.98 -22.35
C ALA A 193 -14.22 10.38 -22.31
N MET A 194 -14.45 10.94 -21.11
CA MET A 194 -15.17 12.20 -20.91
C MET A 194 -14.22 13.43 -20.99
N PRO A 195 -14.67 14.56 -21.57
CA PRO A 195 -13.94 15.83 -21.47
C PRO A 195 -13.81 16.30 -20.02
N PHE A 196 -12.66 16.87 -19.67
CA PHE A 196 -12.31 17.24 -18.30
C PHE A 196 -13.36 18.12 -17.60
N ASP A 197 -13.92 19.11 -18.29
CA ASP A 197 -14.95 20.00 -17.74
C ASP A 197 -16.27 19.29 -17.40
N GLN A 198 -16.56 18.19 -18.10
CA GLN A 198 -17.76 17.39 -17.86
C GLN A 198 -17.49 16.41 -16.70
N LEU A 199 -16.29 15.84 -16.62
CA LEU A 199 -15.86 14.97 -15.52
C LEU A 199 -15.87 15.70 -14.17
N LEU A 200 -15.33 16.93 -14.12
CA LEU A 200 -15.35 17.77 -12.92
C LEU A 200 -16.77 17.99 -12.38
N ARG A 201 -17.72 18.30 -13.27
CA ARG A 201 -19.13 18.50 -12.90
C ARG A 201 -19.76 17.23 -12.36
N GLU A 202 -19.44 16.08 -12.94
CA GLU A 202 -19.98 14.79 -12.49
C GLU A 202 -19.40 14.36 -11.12
N LEU A 203 -18.09 14.53 -10.91
CA LEU A 203 -17.42 14.19 -9.64
C LEU A 203 -17.89 15.07 -8.47
N THR A 204 -18.12 16.37 -8.69
CA THR A 204 -18.63 17.26 -7.64
C THR A 204 -20.07 16.94 -7.23
N HIS A 205 -20.89 16.42 -8.15
CA HIS A 205 -22.27 16.02 -7.85
C HIS A 205 -22.37 14.61 -7.24
N ASN A 206 -21.49 13.68 -7.63
CA ASN A 206 -21.55 12.27 -7.24
C ASN A 206 -20.74 11.90 -5.98
N ASN A 207 -19.91 12.80 -5.43
CA ASN A 207 -19.16 12.52 -4.19
C ASN A 207 -20.06 12.14 -3.00
N ASN A 208 -21.34 12.54 -3.01
CA ASN A 208 -22.32 12.15 -1.99
C ASN A 208 -22.90 10.73 -2.18
N GLU A 209 -22.81 10.17 -3.39
CA GLU A 209 -23.38 8.85 -3.74
C GLU A 209 -22.33 7.73 -3.71
N MET A 210 -21.04 8.03 -3.96
CA MET A 210 -19.95 7.04 -3.85
C MET A 210 -19.77 6.54 -2.41
N HIS A 211 -20.01 7.39 -1.41
CA HIS A 211 -20.05 6.99 0.00
C HIS A 211 -21.20 6.02 0.33
N LYS A 212 -22.34 6.10 -0.39
CA LYS A 212 -23.50 5.23 -0.16
C LYS A 212 -23.34 3.84 -0.78
N VAL A 213 -22.66 3.70 -1.91
CA VAL A 213 -22.44 2.40 -2.56
C VAL A 213 -21.45 1.52 -1.77
N LEU A 214 -20.51 2.13 -1.04
CA LEU A 214 -19.58 1.42 -0.15
C LEU A 214 -20.19 1.06 1.22
N LEU A 215 -21.41 1.52 1.52
CA LEU A 215 -22.09 1.35 2.80
C LEU A 215 -23.51 0.76 2.65
N ARG A 216 -23.82 0.07 1.55
CA ARG A 216 -25.15 -0.53 1.40
C ARG A 216 -25.29 -1.74 2.33
N ASP A 217 -26.33 -1.68 3.16
CA ASP A 217 -26.58 -2.45 4.38
C ASP A 217 -26.40 -3.99 4.29
N PRO A 218 -26.04 -4.65 5.41
CA PRO A 218 -26.00 -6.10 5.51
C PRO A 218 -27.38 -6.70 5.21
N ILE A 219 -27.37 -7.73 4.38
CA ILE A 219 -28.52 -8.58 4.07
C ILE A 219 -28.99 -9.21 5.41
N GLU A 220 -30.25 -8.97 5.80
CA GLU A 220 -30.94 -9.73 6.87
C GLU A 220 -31.07 -11.21 6.52
#